data_AF-A0A3C0NE76-F1
#
_entry.id   AF-A0A3C0NE76-F1
#
_cell.length_a   1.000
_cell.length_b   1.000
_cell.length_c   1.000
_cell.angle_alpha   90.00
_cell.angle_beta   90.00
_cell.angle_gamma   90.00
#
_symmetry.space_group_name_H-M   'P 1'
#
loop_
_entity.id
_entity.type
_entity.pdbx_description
1 polymer ?
#
loop_
_entity_poly.entity_id
_entity_poly.type
_entity_poly.pdbx_seq_one_letter_code
_entity_poly.pdbx_strand_id
1 'polypeptide(L)' 'MDENTDVGPLATPGILEDLDQLVQACIQKGSKVLIGGHRLSDRPGNFYLPTILADFPPGTPADAEEFFGPV' A
#
# COMPACT_ATOMS: atom_id res chain seq x y z
N MET A 1 5.23 19.11 -13.24
CA MET A 1 4.23 18.24 -12.60
C MET A 1 3.02 18.23 -13.50
N ASP A 2 2.38 17.08 -13.68
CA ASP A 2 1.13 16.97 -14.45
C ASP A 2 -0.03 17.37 -13.54
N GLU A 3 -0.91 18.26 -14.01
CA GLU A 3 -2.03 18.80 -13.24
C GLU A 3 -3.11 17.75 -12.95
N ASN A 4 -3.13 16.65 -13.71
CA ASN A 4 -4.08 15.55 -13.49
C ASN A 4 -3.57 14.50 -12.49
N THR A 5 -2.43 14.73 -11.84
CA THR A 5 -1.88 13.77 -10.86
C THR A 5 -2.40 14.06 -9.46
N ASP A 6 -3.23 13.16 -8.93
CA ASP A 6 -3.73 13.23 -7.55
C ASP A 6 -2.77 12.60 -6.54
N VAL A 7 -2.14 11.47 -6.90
CA VAL A 7 -1.25 10.70 -6.01
C VAL A 7 0.09 10.48 -6.69
N GLY A 8 1.15 11.02 -6.08
CA GLY A 8 2.53 10.88 -6.53
C GLY A 8 3.20 9.60 -6.04
N PRO A 9 4.47 9.36 -6.43
CA PRO A 9 5.24 8.23 -5.95
C PRO A 9 5.68 8.43 -4.50
N LEU A 10 6.00 7.32 -3.84
CA LEU A 10 6.70 7.31 -2.55
C LEU A 10 8.14 7.80 -2.72
N ALA A 11 8.72 8.32 -1.64
CA ALA A 11 10.00 9.03 -1.71
C ALA A 11 11.18 8.13 -2.13
N THR A 12 11.19 6.84 -1.74
CA THR A 12 12.28 5.92 -2.03
C THR A 12 11.77 4.51 -2.38
N PRO A 13 12.57 3.68 -3.07
CA PRO A 13 12.23 2.28 -3.32
C PRO A 13 12.07 1.46 -2.04
N GLY A 14 12.81 1.81 -0.98
CA GLY A 14 12.71 1.15 0.32
C GLY A 14 11.33 1.34 0.95
N ILE A 15 10.81 2.58 0.95
CA ILE A 15 9.46 2.86 1.48
C ILE A 15 8.39 2.11 0.69
N LEU A 16 8.55 1.96 -0.64
CA LEU A 16 7.64 1.16 -1.46
C LEU A 16 7.65 -0.31 -1.07
N GLU A 17 8.84 -0.88 -0.87
CA GLU A 17 9.01 -2.27 -0.45
C GLU A 17 8.39 -2.52 0.92
N ASP A 18 8.70 -1.67 1.90
CA ASP A 18 8.19 -1.78 3.27
C ASP A 18 6.66 -1.67 3.32
N LEU A 19 6.09 -0.68 2.60
CA LEU A 19 4.64 -0.51 2.50
C LEU A 19 3.98 -1.77 1.92
N ASP A 20 4.52 -2.29 0.82
CA ASP A 20 3.97 -3.48 0.18
C ASP A 20 4.03 -4.69 1.11
N GLN A 21 5.12 -4.86 1.86
CA GLN A 21 5.24 -5.94 2.84
C GLN A 21 4.17 -5.86 3.94
N LEU A 22 3.90 -4.67 4.47
CA LEU A 22 2.84 -4.46 5.47
C LEU A 22 1.45 -4.78 4.91
N VAL A 23 1.16 -4.33 3.69
CA VAL A 23 -0.10 -4.62 2.99
C VAL A 23 -0.26 -6.11 2.73
N GLN A 24 0.75 -6.75 2.14
CA GLN A 24 0.71 -8.18 1.86
C GLN A 24 0.59 -9.01 3.14
N ALA A 25 1.23 -8.60 4.24
CA ALA A 25 1.10 -9.27 5.53
C ALA A 25 -0.33 -9.17 6.10
N CYS A 26 -1.01 -8.03 5.91
CA CYS A 26 -2.44 -7.91 6.26
C CYS A 26 -3.30 -8.87 5.43
N ILE A 27 -3.09 -8.92 4.12
CA ILE A 27 -3.83 -9.78 3.19
C ILE A 27 -3.61 -11.27 3.53
N GLN A 28 -2.36 -11.67 3.76
CA GLN A 28 -2.00 -13.04 4.11
C GLN A 28 -2.62 -13.49 5.43
N LYS A 29 -2.83 -12.57 6.38
CA LYS A 29 -3.52 -12.84 7.63
C LYS A 29 -5.04 -12.91 7.51
N GLY A 30 -5.60 -12.57 6.35
CA GLY A 30 -7.04 -12.68 6.05
C GLY A 30 -7.76 -11.34 5.88
N SER A 31 -7.04 -10.22 5.86
CA SER A 31 -7.66 -8.92 5.54
C SER A 31 -8.09 -8.90 4.07
N LYS A 32 -9.21 -8.25 3.78
CA LYS A 32 -9.79 -8.17 2.45
C LYS A 32 -9.30 -6.92 1.71
N VAL A 33 -8.88 -7.08 0.45
CA VAL A 33 -8.61 -5.96 -0.45
C VAL A 33 -9.93 -5.53 -1.10
N LEU A 34 -10.34 -4.28 -0.90
CA LEU A 34 -11.49 -3.70 -1.61
C LEU A 34 -11.05 -3.04 -2.94
N ILE A 35 -9.88 -2.40 -2.94
CA ILE A 35 -9.24 -1.82 -4.13
C ILE A 35 -7.72 -1.74 -3.90
N GLY A 36 -6.93 -1.73 -4.97
CA GLY A 36 -5.47 -1.59 -4.90
C GLY A 36 -4.80 -2.83 -4.33
N GLY A 37 -3.98 -2.66 -3.29
CA GLY A 37 -3.28 -3.72 -2.59
C GLY A 37 -2.02 -4.23 -3.28
N HIS A 38 -1.46 -3.44 -4.21
CA HIS A 38 -0.25 -3.79 -4.94
C HIS A 38 0.45 -2.56 -5.51
N ARG A 39 1.74 -2.74 -5.85
CA ARG A 39 2.57 -1.75 -6.55
C ARG A 39 2.03 -1.51 -7.96
N LEU A 40 2.13 -0.28 -8.44
CA LEU A 40 1.84 0.03 -9.84
C LEU A 40 3.04 -0.35 -10.71
N SER A 41 2.87 -1.30 -11.63
CA SER A 41 3.97 -1.90 -12.41
C SER A 41 4.02 -1.47 -13.88
N ASP A 42 3.02 -0.71 -14.35
CA ASP A 42 2.90 -0.27 -15.75
C ASP A 42 3.73 0.99 -16.08
N ARG A 43 4.44 1.55 -15.08
CA ARG A 43 5.28 2.74 -15.24
C ARG A 43 6.48 2.73 -14.29
N PRO A 44 7.58 3.42 -14.63
CA PRO A 44 8.70 3.60 -13.71
C PRO A 44 8.35 4.52 -12.54
N GLY A 45 8.98 4.25 -11.38
CA GLY A 45 8.86 5.05 -10.15
C GLY A 45 8.37 4.23 -8.96
N ASN A 46 8.33 4.85 -7.78
CA ASN A 46 7.97 4.18 -6.53
C ASN A 46 6.47 4.29 -6.25
N PHE A 47 5.63 3.82 -7.17
CA PHE A 47 4.18 3.99 -7.09
C PHE A 47 3.51 2.81 -6.39
N TYR A 48 2.65 3.12 -5.42
CA TYR A 48 1.71 2.18 -4.84
C TYR A 48 0.30 2.64 -5.18
N LEU A 49 -0.58 1.71 -5.56
CA LEU A 49 -1.96 2.07 -5.87
C LEU A 49 -2.67 2.53 -4.59
N PRO A 50 -3.53 3.57 -4.65
CA PRO A 50 -4.47 3.86 -3.58
C PRO A 50 -5.23 2.59 -3.19
N THR A 51 -5.10 2.21 -1.93
CA THR A 51 -5.54 0.92 -1.42
C THR A 51 -6.58 1.14 -0.34
N ILE A 52 -7.55 0.23 -0.26
CA ILE A 52 -8.46 0.13 0.88
C ILE A 52 -8.48 -1.34 1.29
N LEU A 53 -8.06 -1.59 2.53
CA LEU A 53 -8.16 -2.88 3.19
C LEU A 53 -9.33 -2.87 4.19
N ALA A 54 -9.99 -4.01 4.35
CA ALA A 54 -11.13 -4.19 5.25
C ALA A 54 -11.07 -5.56 5.96
N ASP A 55 -11.96 -5.74 6.92
CA ASP A 55 -12.17 -7.03 7.63
C ASP A 55 -10.88 -7.58 8.27
N PHE A 56 -10.12 -6.73 8.96
CA PHE A 56 -8.84 -7.09 9.57
C PHE A 56 -9.00 -8.11 10.71
N PRO A 57 -8.37 -9.29 10.60
CA PRO A 57 -8.25 -10.21 11.74
C PRO A 57 -7.31 -9.64 12.81
N PRO A 58 -7.43 -10.08 14.08
CA PRO A 58 -6.52 -9.63 15.13
C PRO A 58 -5.05 -9.97 14.84
N GLY A 59 -4.16 -9.05 15.20
CA GLY A 59 -2.72 -9.21 15.06
C GLY A 59 -2.22 -8.92 13.64
N THR A 60 -2.96 -8.16 12.84
CA THR A 60 -2.45 -7.66 11.56
C THR A 60 -1.50 -6.47 11.79
N PRO A 61 -0.58 -6.17 10.86
CA PRO A 61 0.22 -4.95 10.94
C PRO A 61 -0.61 -3.67 11.17
N ALA A 62 -1.85 -3.61 10.66
CA ALA A 62 -2.77 -2.49 10.88
C ALA A 62 -3.09 -2.19 12.35
N ASP A 63 -2.89 -3.15 13.27
CA ASP A 63 -3.15 -2.94 14.69
C ASP A 63 -2.02 -2.16 15.40
N ALA A 64 -0.79 -2.16 14.86
CA ALA A 64 0.40 -1.73 15.58
C ALA A 64 1.41 -0.92 14.77
N GLU A 65 1.36 -1.01 13.43
CA GLU A 65 2.32 -0.39 12.52
C GLU A 65 1.68 0.77 11.75
N GLU A 66 2.47 1.78 11.45
CA GLU A 66 2.07 2.90 10.58
C GLU A 66 2.52 2.62 9.14
N PHE A 67 1.62 2.73 8.16
CA PHE A 67 1.88 2.32 6.78
C PHE A 67 2.68 3.37 5.98
N PHE A 68 2.54 4.65 6.30
CA PHE A 68 3.21 5.77 5.59
C PHE A 68 3.04 5.73 4.04
N GLY A 69 1.88 5.29 3.57
CA GLY A 69 1.55 5.20 2.16
C GLY A 69 0.06 5.25 1.89
N PRO A 70 -0.37 5.19 0.61
CA PRO A 70 -1.77 5.34 0.24
C PRO A 70 -2.56 4.04 0.46
N VAL A 71 -2.78 3.65 1.72
CA VAL A 71 -3.45 2.41 2.18
C VAL A 71 -4.49 2.71 3.24
#